data_AF-A0A419EBG6-F1
#
_entry.id   AF-A0A419EBG6-F1
#
_cell.length_a   1.000
_cell.length_b   1.000
_cell.length_c   1.000
_cell.angle_alpha   90.00
_cell.angle_beta   90.00
_cell.angle_gamma   90.00
#
_symmetry.space_group_name_H-M   'P 1'
#
loop_
_entity.id
_entity.type
_entity.pdbx_description
1 polymer ?
#
loop_
_entity_poly.entity_id
_entity_poly.type
_entity_poly.pdbx_seq_one_letter_code
_entity_poly.pdbx_strand_id
1 'polypeptide(L)'
;MVLYIALGIAFLIPLGFLYFINKRDLFDTGKIYFVVVSMMWGVMAYLLAARTNPYIIDAGWATREQVIRITGPILEELLKSLILIYLVRRADFNYVVDGAVYGFGAGIGFAIIENYEYIVGNPEIAIVVAVARVFSTNLIHAAGSGVIGVALSVRRAEKSAVKGWLWILLGYLFSMSFHMIFNTLVSTGIAVVFAVIFGGTGVSLIYLAIRRGLNIQKEFISEKLGELNRVTKNEVKALNRIEELNKLLKPLTLQFGEEKAGKVKTMLSKQAEIGIKTKLLDTTPNESRKREMGRIIDSLHAEMETLRNEIGPYCMLFVRQVYLSQDMNLWGSINARVAESSTGQKGGGLWDRAASRVQSSKSEEDE
;
A
#
# COMPACT_ATOMS: atom_id res chain seq x y z
N MET A 1 24.98 25.03 -15.00
CA MET A 1 23.50 25.06 -15.04
C MET A 1 22.91 23.75 -15.55
N VAL A 2 23.28 23.28 -16.74
CA VAL A 2 22.78 22.02 -17.34
C VAL A 2 22.94 20.80 -16.43
N LEU A 3 24.12 20.63 -15.82
CA LEU A 3 24.39 19.52 -14.89
C LEU A 3 23.42 19.51 -13.70
N TYR A 4 23.18 20.66 -13.05
CA TYR A 4 22.25 20.75 -11.92
C TYR A 4 20.81 20.43 -12.32
N ILE A 5 20.38 20.82 -13.53
CA ILE A 5 19.06 20.46 -14.06
C ILE A 5 18.97 18.94 -14.26
N ALA A 6 20.00 18.32 -14.85
CA ALA A 6 20.05 16.87 -15.05
C ALA A 6 19.99 16.10 -13.73
N LEU A 7 20.75 16.54 -12.73
CA LEU A 7 20.71 15.97 -11.38
C LEU A 7 19.34 16.16 -10.71
N GLY A 8 18.71 17.33 -10.89
CA GLY A 8 17.35 17.59 -10.42
C GLY A 8 16.33 16.64 -11.04
N ILE A 9 16.41 16.38 -12.35
CA ILE A 9 15.57 15.39 -13.06
C ILE A 9 15.78 13.99 -12.48
N ALA A 10 17.03 13.58 -12.33
CA ALA A 10 17.41 12.25 -11.83
C ALA A 10 17.06 12.01 -10.36
N PHE A 11 16.83 13.07 -9.60
CA PHE A 11 16.41 13.00 -8.20
C PHE A 11 14.89 13.12 -8.04
N LEU A 12 14.27 14.16 -8.61
CA LEU A 12 12.87 14.50 -8.34
C LEU A 12 11.86 13.55 -9.01
N ILE A 13 12.11 13.11 -10.24
CA ILE A 13 11.19 12.22 -10.95
C ILE A 13 11.05 10.86 -10.25
N PRO A 14 12.14 10.14 -9.90
CA PRO A 14 12.02 8.89 -9.14
C PRO A 14 11.31 9.05 -7.79
N LEU A 15 11.52 10.16 -7.08
CA LEU A 15 10.77 10.46 -5.85
C LEU A 15 9.27 10.64 -6.13
N GLY A 16 8.92 11.27 -7.26
CA GLY A 16 7.55 11.33 -7.75
C GLY A 16 6.95 9.94 -7.97
N PHE A 17 7.67 9.03 -8.65
CA PHE A 17 7.21 7.64 -8.83
C PHE A 17 7.03 6.91 -7.50
N LEU A 18 7.97 7.06 -6.58
CA LEU A 18 7.87 6.46 -5.24
C LEU A 18 6.64 6.99 -4.48
N TYR A 19 6.38 8.30 -4.56
CA TYR A 19 5.19 8.92 -3.98
C TYR A 19 3.90 8.34 -4.59
N PHE A 20 3.82 8.25 -5.92
CA PHE A 20 2.65 7.69 -6.60
C PHE A 20 2.40 6.22 -6.26
N ILE A 21 3.46 5.42 -6.12
CA ILE A 21 3.34 4.01 -5.72
C ILE A 21 2.97 3.86 -4.26
N ASN A 22 3.52 4.69 -3.36
CA ASN A 22 3.11 4.68 -1.95
C ASN A 22 1.62 4.99 -1.79
N LYS A 23 1.05 5.84 -2.66
CA LYS A 23 -0.40 6.10 -2.71
C LYS A 23 -1.25 4.92 -3.21
N ARG A 24 -0.63 3.82 -3.65
CA ARG A 24 -1.33 2.58 -4.03
C ARG A 24 -1.55 1.63 -2.87
N ASP A 25 -1.03 1.91 -1.67
CA ASP A 25 -1.49 1.21 -0.47
C ASP A 25 -2.92 1.65 -0.15
N LEU A 26 -3.89 0.82 -0.58
CA LEU A 26 -5.30 1.13 -0.49
C LEU A 26 -5.81 1.16 0.95
N PHE A 27 -5.17 0.40 1.85
CA PHE A 27 -5.61 0.27 3.24
C PHE A 27 -4.93 1.30 4.16
N ASP A 28 -3.98 2.10 3.67
CA ASP A 28 -3.22 3.08 4.45
C ASP A 28 -2.55 2.44 5.68
N THR A 29 -2.02 1.24 5.49
CA THR A 29 -1.40 0.41 6.54
C THR A 29 0.11 0.57 6.59
N GLY A 30 0.72 0.97 5.47
CA GLY A 30 2.14 1.19 5.31
C GLY A 30 2.60 2.45 6.03
N LYS A 31 3.67 2.34 6.82
CA LYS A 31 4.29 3.50 7.46
C LYS A 31 5.26 4.16 6.49
N ILE A 32 5.07 5.45 6.20
CA ILE A 32 5.96 6.21 5.30
C ILE A 32 7.43 6.13 5.72
N TYR A 33 7.69 6.05 7.03
CA TYR A 33 9.04 5.86 7.56
C TYR A 33 9.75 4.62 7.01
N PHE A 34 9.04 3.50 6.80
CA PHE A 34 9.66 2.30 6.22
C PHE A 34 10.00 2.46 4.74
N VAL A 35 9.23 3.28 4.00
CA VAL A 35 9.56 3.64 2.62
C VAL A 35 10.85 4.46 2.57
N VAL A 36 10.96 5.47 3.45
CA VAL A 36 12.15 6.32 3.57
C VAL A 36 13.36 5.50 4.00
N VAL A 37 13.24 4.65 5.02
CA VAL A 37 14.33 3.76 5.46
C VAL A 37 14.76 2.81 4.35
N SER A 38 13.81 2.26 3.59
CA SER A 38 14.14 1.39 2.45
C SER A 38 14.91 2.15 1.38
N MET A 39 14.51 3.39 1.06
CA MET A 39 15.23 4.25 0.13
C MET A 39 16.65 4.58 0.62
N MET A 40 16.81 4.95 1.90
CA MET A 40 18.12 5.20 2.49
C MET A 40 18.99 3.94 2.50
N TRP A 41 18.40 2.76 2.69
CA TRP A 41 19.12 1.51 2.54
C TRP A 41 19.53 1.24 1.09
N GLY A 42 18.70 1.62 0.11
CA GLY A 42 19.06 1.58 -1.31
C GLY A 42 20.34 2.38 -1.61
N VAL A 43 20.43 3.59 -1.06
CA VAL A 43 21.64 4.42 -1.09
C VAL A 43 22.84 3.69 -0.48
N MET A 44 22.66 3.10 0.72
CA MET A 44 23.72 2.34 1.37
C MET A 44 24.15 1.10 0.56
N ALA A 45 23.20 0.36 -0.01
CA ALA A 45 23.44 -0.80 -0.84
C ALA A 45 24.27 -0.43 -2.08
N TYR A 46 24.02 0.76 -2.67
CA TYR A 46 24.85 1.29 -3.73
C TYR A 46 26.28 1.51 -3.29
N LEU A 47 26.49 2.22 -2.17
CA LEU A 47 27.84 2.50 -1.65
C LEU A 47 28.61 1.20 -1.35
N LEU A 48 27.94 0.20 -0.79
CA LEU A 48 28.52 -1.12 -0.55
C LEU A 48 28.90 -1.84 -1.86
N ALA A 49 28.03 -1.78 -2.87
CA ALA A 49 28.31 -2.36 -4.18
C ALA A 49 29.48 -1.65 -4.89
N ALA A 50 29.47 -0.31 -4.91
CA ALA A 50 30.53 0.52 -5.47
C ALA A 50 31.89 0.25 -4.81
N ARG A 51 31.89 -0.11 -3.51
CA ARG A 51 33.11 -0.50 -2.79
C ARG A 51 33.57 -1.92 -3.08
N THR A 52 32.63 -2.85 -3.26
CA THR A 52 32.90 -4.29 -3.37
C THR A 52 33.23 -4.71 -4.80
N ASN A 53 32.55 -4.13 -5.79
CA ASN A 53 32.74 -4.48 -7.21
C ASN A 53 34.19 -4.32 -7.70
N PRO A 54 34.94 -3.25 -7.37
CA PRO A 54 36.36 -3.14 -7.72
C PRO A 54 37.21 -4.26 -7.12
N TYR A 55 36.96 -4.67 -5.88
CA TYR A 55 37.70 -5.76 -5.25
C TYR A 55 37.53 -7.10 -5.96
N ILE A 56 36.35 -7.38 -6.50
CA ILE A 56 36.10 -8.58 -7.30
C ILE A 56 36.97 -8.58 -8.56
N ILE A 57 37.18 -7.40 -9.16
CA ILE A 57 38.04 -7.22 -10.35
C ILE A 57 39.51 -7.37 -9.95
N ASP A 58 39.96 -6.67 -8.92
CA ASP A 58 41.35 -6.64 -8.47
C ASP A 58 41.83 -8.01 -7.97
N ALA A 59 40.93 -8.79 -7.37
CA ALA A 59 41.20 -10.17 -6.95
C ALA A 59 41.23 -11.17 -8.12
N GLY A 60 40.89 -10.75 -9.35
CA GLY A 60 40.84 -11.59 -10.54
C GLY A 60 39.66 -12.58 -10.55
N TRP A 61 38.63 -12.38 -9.73
CA TRP A 61 37.48 -13.28 -9.66
C TRP A 61 36.51 -13.09 -10.83
N ALA A 62 36.45 -11.89 -11.40
CA ALA A 62 35.65 -11.60 -12.59
C ALA A 62 36.26 -10.43 -13.38
N THR A 63 36.07 -10.42 -14.70
CA THR A 63 36.46 -9.28 -15.53
C THR A 63 35.53 -8.08 -15.28
N ARG A 64 35.97 -6.87 -15.66
CA ARG A 64 35.12 -5.66 -15.59
C ARG A 64 33.78 -5.84 -16.32
N GLU A 65 33.79 -6.50 -17.47
CA GLU A 65 32.57 -6.79 -18.23
C GLU A 65 31.64 -7.76 -17.49
N GLN A 66 32.18 -8.82 -16.90
CA GLN A 66 31.42 -9.76 -16.08
C GLN A 66 30.83 -9.08 -14.83
N VAL A 67 31.55 -8.15 -14.21
CA VAL A 67 31.02 -7.37 -13.09
C VAL A 67 29.86 -6.49 -13.52
N ILE A 68 30.00 -5.73 -14.60
CA ILE A 68 28.93 -4.85 -15.09
C ILE A 68 27.67 -5.64 -15.48
N ARG A 69 27.83 -6.81 -16.12
CA ARG A 69 26.69 -7.54 -16.71
C ARG A 69 26.11 -8.65 -15.83
N ILE A 70 26.89 -9.21 -14.91
CA ILE A 70 26.55 -10.45 -14.20
C ILE A 70 26.68 -10.27 -12.69
N THR A 71 27.92 -10.17 -12.17
CA THR A 71 28.15 -10.27 -10.72
C THR A 71 27.73 -9.01 -9.96
N GLY A 72 27.83 -7.83 -10.59
CA GLY A 72 27.31 -6.56 -10.07
C GLY A 72 25.80 -6.62 -9.85
N PRO A 73 24.97 -6.87 -10.88
CA PRO A 73 23.52 -7.03 -10.71
C PRO A 73 23.12 -8.02 -9.60
N ILE A 74 23.80 -9.17 -9.50
CA ILE A 74 23.55 -10.15 -8.44
C ILE A 74 23.85 -9.56 -7.06
N LEU A 75 25.04 -9.00 -6.87
CA LEU A 75 25.46 -8.42 -5.60
C LEU A 75 24.54 -7.27 -5.19
N GLU A 76 24.18 -6.42 -6.13
CA GLU A 76 23.36 -5.24 -5.88
C GLU A 76 21.94 -5.62 -5.45
N GLU A 77 21.30 -6.59 -6.10
CA GLU A 77 19.97 -7.05 -5.67
C GLU A 77 20.00 -7.76 -4.31
N LEU A 78 21.09 -8.48 -3.99
CA LEU A 78 21.30 -9.06 -2.66
C LEU A 78 21.50 -7.99 -1.58
N LEU A 79 22.28 -6.95 -1.85
CA LEU A 79 22.52 -5.86 -0.91
C LEU A 79 21.24 -5.06 -0.65
N LYS A 80 20.49 -4.72 -1.70
CA LYS A 80 19.20 -4.02 -1.59
C LYS A 80 18.20 -4.84 -0.78
N SER A 81 18.16 -6.16 -0.93
CA SER A 81 17.15 -7.00 -0.29
C SER A 81 17.33 -7.14 1.23
N LEU A 82 18.49 -6.81 1.80
CA LEU A 82 18.76 -6.94 3.24
C LEU A 82 17.75 -6.16 4.10
N ILE A 83 17.38 -4.94 3.70
CA ILE A 83 16.34 -4.18 4.41
C ILE A 83 14.96 -4.84 4.28
N LEU A 84 14.65 -5.43 3.14
CA LEU A 84 13.37 -6.11 2.90
C LEU A 84 13.26 -7.36 3.76
N ILE A 85 14.35 -8.12 3.88
CA ILE A 85 14.46 -9.28 4.77
C ILE A 85 14.18 -8.85 6.22
N TYR A 86 14.71 -7.71 6.66
CA TYR A 86 14.46 -7.17 8.00
C TYR A 86 13.00 -6.72 8.17
N LEU A 87 12.49 -5.85 7.28
CA LEU A 87 11.16 -5.26 7.39
C LEU A 87 10.05 -6.31 7.32
N VAL A 88 10.16 -7.28 6.40
CA VAL A 88 9.20 -8.38 6.27
C VAL A 88 9.19 -9.31 7.48
N ARG A 89 10.14 -9.22 8.42
CA ARG A 89 10.13 -10.00 9.68
C ARG A 89 9.52 -9.26 10.86
N ARG A 90 9.23 -7.96 10.73
CA ARG A 90 8.67 -7.14 11.83
C ARG A 90 7.20 -7.50 12.11
N ALA A 91 6.75 -7.27 13.33
CA ALA A 91 5.35 -7.49 13.71
C ALA A 91 4.40 -6.48 13.05
N ASP A 92 4.88 -5.28 12.76
CA ASP A 92 4.10 -4.20 12.14
C ASP A 92 4.10 -4.22 10.59
N PHE A 93 4.67 -5.26 9.97
CA PHE A 93 4.57 -5.51 8.53
C PHE A 93 3.19 -6.11 8.17
N ASN A 94 2.52 -5.59 7.12
CA ASN A 94 1.14 -5.96 6.83
C ASN A 94 1.00 -7.00 5.71
N TYR A 95 1.34 -6.69 4.45
CA TYR A 95 1.06 -7.60 3.34
C TYR A 95 1.90 -7.33 2.09
N VAL A 96 1.56 -8.00 0.98
CA VAL A 96 2.33 -8.01 -0.27
C VAL A 96 2.61 -6.62 -0.85
N VAL A 97 1.68 -5.67 -0.68
CA VAL A 97 1.86 -4.30 -1.21
C VAL A 97 2.94 -3.56 -0.43
N ASP A 98 2.97 -3.66 0.90
CA ASP A 98 4.06 -3.10 1.71
C ASP A 98 5.42 -3.62 1.23
N GLY A 99 5.53 -4.92 0.99
CA GLY A 99 6.75 -5.52 0.44
C GLY A 99 7.14 -4.94 -0.91
N ALA A 100 6.18 -4.80 -1.83
CA ALA A 100 6.41 -4.20 -3.14
C ALA A 100 6.86 -2.73 -3.02
N VAL A 101 6.19 -1.93 -2.18
CA VAL A 101 6.49 -0.50 -1.99
C VAL A 101 7.85 -0.30 -1.32
N TYR A 102 8.20 -1.10 -0.30
CA TYR A 102 9.52 -1.04 0.35
C TYR A 102 10.63 -1.47 -0.61
N GLY A 103 10.41 -2.53 -1.40
CA GLY A 103 11.34 -2.94 -2.45
C GLY A 103 11.51 -1.87 -3.53
N PHE A 104 10.41 -1.24 -3.96
CA PHE A 104 10.46 -0.12 -4.89
C PHE A 104 11.27 1.05 -4.31
N GLY A 105 11.08 1.36 -3.03
CA GLY A 105 11.87 2.36 -2.30
C GLY A 105 13.37 2.08 -2.30
N ALA A 106 13.77 0.84 -1.97
CA ALA A 106 15.17 0.42 -2.00
C ALA A 106 15.78 0.51 -3.41
N GLY A 107 15.04 0.11 -4.44
CA GLY A 107 15.48 0.26 -5.83
C GLY A 107 15.66 1.72 -6.25
N ILE A 108 14.71 2.59 -5.90
CA ILE A 108 14.77 4.03 -6.20
C ILE A 108 15.96 4.69 -5.50
N GLY A 109 16.19 4.40 -4.21
CA GLY A 109 17.32 4.96 -3.47
C GLY A 109 18.66 4.58 -4.07
N PHE A 110 18.81 3.33 -4.52
CA PHE A 110 20.00 2.86 -5.22
C PHE A 110 20.19 3.59 -6.56
N ALA A 111 19.13 3.65 -7.37
CA ALA A 111 19.19 4.23 -8.71
C ALA A 111 19.49 5.74 -8.69
N ILE A 112 19.08 6.47 -7.64
CA ILE A 112 19.39 7.90 -7.49
C ILE A 112 20.91 8.13 -7.45
N ILE A 113 21.65 7.34 -6.66
CA ILE A 113 23.10 7.51 -6.54
C ILE A 113 23.81 7.01 -7.79
N GLU A 114 23.35 5.89 -8.35
CA GLU A 114 23.90 5.40 -9.60
C GLU A 114 23.73 6.45 -10.73
N ASN A 115 22.54 7.02 -10.88
CA ASN A 115 22.30 8.06 -11.87
C ASN A 115 23.17 9.30 -11.63
N TYR A 116 23.38 9.68 -10.38
CA TYR A 116 24.29 10.77 -10.05
C TYR A 116 25.69 10.51 -10.61
N GLU A 117 26.27 9.33 -10.36
CA GLU A 117 27.60 8.98 -10.88
C GLU A 117 27.65 8.98 -12.41
N TYR A 118 26.65 8.39 -13.07
CA TYR A 118 26.59 8.36 -14.53
C TYR A 118 26.44 9.77 -15.14
N ILE A 119 25.67 10.67 -14.50
CA ILE A 119 25.47 12.03 -15.00
C ILE A 119 26.74 12.87 -14.81
N VAL A 120 27.38 12.78 -13.64
CA VAL A 120 28.64 13.51 -13.36
C VAL A 120 29.78 12.99 -14.23
N GLY A 121 29.79 11.69 -14.54
CA GLY A 121 30.76 11.08 -15.45
C GLY A 121 30.55 11.42 -16.93
N ASN A 122 29.40 11.97 -17.33
CA ASN A 122 29.06 12.31 -18.73
C ASN A 122 28.41 13.71 -18.82
N PRO A 123 29.09 14.78 -18.39
CA PRO A 123 28.51 16.12 -18.27
C PRO A 123 28.03 16.72 -19.60
N GLU A 124 28.67 16.36 -20.71
CA GLU A 124 28.34 16.80 -22.07
C GLU A 124 26.96 16.34 -22.55
N ILE A 125 26.49 15.19 -22.08
CA ILE A 125 25.19 14.60 -22.43
C ILE A 125 24.28 14.42 -21.20
N ALA A 126 24.57 15.16 -20.12
CA ALA A 126 23.95 15.01 -18.80
C ALA A 126 22.41 14.91 -18.83
N ILE A 127 21.74 15.77 -19.60
CA ILE A 127 20.26 15.77 -19.70
C ILE A 127 19.75 14.51 -20.38
N VAL A 128 20.39 14.09 -21.47
CA VAL A 128 20.01 12.87 -22.20
C VAL A 128 20.19 11.65 -21.31
N VAL A 129 21.32 11.57 -20.60
CA VAL A 129 21.61 10.50 -19.63
C VAL A 129 20.58 10.49 -18.50
N ALA A 130 20.27 11.65 -17.91
CA ALA A 130 19.29 11.77 -16.84
C ALA A 130 17.90 11.27 -17.27
N VAL A 131 17.38 11.76 -18.41
CA VAL A 131 16.07 11.36 -18.91
C VAL A 131 16.05 9.87 -19.26
N ALA A 132 17.05 9.38 -20.01
CA ALA A 132 17.12 7.98 -20.40
C ALA A 132 17.11 7.06 -19.18
N ARG A 133 17.93 7.35 -18.16
CA ARG A 133 18.08 6.51 -16.96
C ARG A 133 16.87 6.59 -16.03
N VAL A 134 16.20 7.74 -15.94
CA VAL A 134 14.95 7.88 -15.14
C VAL A 134 13.83 6.97 -15.66
N PHE A 135 13.72 6.78 -16.97
CA PHE A 135 12.70 5.92 -17.57
C PHE A 135 13.20 4.51 -17.89
N SER A 136 14.44 4.17 -17.55
CA SER A 136 15.00 2.83 -17.74
C SER A 136 15.57 2.30 -16.41
N THR A 137 16.79 2.69 -16.05
CA THR A 137 17.51 2.21 -14.86
C THR A 137 16.71 2.31 -13.56
N ASN A 138 16.04 3.45 -13.31
CA ASN A 138 15.18 3.57 -12.12
C ASN A 138 14.07 2.52 -12.10
N LEU A 139 13.44 2.29 -13.25
CA LEU A 139 12.35 1.33 -13.37
C LEU A 139 12.85 -0.10 -13.15
N ILE A 140 14.06 -0.41 -13.62
CA ILE A 140 14.68 -1.73 -13.44
C ILE A 140 15.00 -2.00 -11.98
N HIS A 141 15.70 -1.08 -11.30
CA HIS A 141 16.02 -1.27 -9.88
C HIS A 141 14.77 -1.33 -9.02
N ALA A 142 13.80 -0.44 -9.27
CA ALA A 142 12.57 -0.41 -8.51
C ALA A 142 11.70 -1.66 -8.78
N ALA A 143 11.67 -2.15 -10.03
CA ALA A 143 10.99 -3.40 -10.40
C ALA A 143 11.65 -4.64 -9.82
N GLY A 144 12.98 -4.76 -9.93
CA GLY A 144 13.72 -5.91 -9.40
C GLY A 144 13.56 -6.03 -7.89
N SER A 145 13.88 -4.96 -7.16
CA SER A 145 13.77 -4.94 -5.70
C SER A 145 12.32 -5.05 -5.20
N GLY A 146 11.35 -4.47 -5.91
CA GLY A 146 9.94 -4.64 -5.59
C GLY A 146 9.47 -6.10 -5.75
N VAL A 147 9.95 -6.84 -6.76
CA VAL A 147 9.63 -8.27 -6.91
C VAL A 147 10.22 -9.11 -5.77
N ILE A 148 11.45 -8.80 -5.32
CA ILE A 148 12.02 -9.44 -4.13
C ILE A 148 11.15 -9.16 -2.90
N GLY A 149 10.71 -7.92 -2.72
CA GLY A 149 9.78 -7.53 -1.66
C GLY A 149 8.46 -8.29 -1.69
N VAL A 150 7.85 -8.44 -2.87
CA VAL A 150 6.66 -9.27 -3.08
C VAL A 150 6.92 -10.72 -2.70
N ALA A 151 8.00 -11.32 -3.19
CA ALA A 151 8.35 -12.71 -2.92
C ALA A 151 8.54 -13.01 -1.43
N LEU A 152 9.25 -12.13 -0.71
CA LEU A 152 9.43 -12.23 0.73
C LEU A 152 8.09 -12.12 1.48
N SER A 153 7.19 -11.26 1.01
CA SER A 153 5.86 -11.06 1.61
C SER A 153 4.95 -12.26 1.40
N VAL A 154 4.96 -12.84 0.19
CA VAL A 154 4.23 -14.07 -0.12
C VAL A 154 4.76 -15.22 0.75
N ARG A 155 6.08 -15.34 0.90
CA ARG A 155 6.68 -16.33 1.83
C ARG A 155 6.14 -16.21 3.25
N ARG A 156 5.95 -14.98 3.75
CA ARG A 156 5.45 -14.74 5.11
C ARG A 156 4.01 -15.25 5.31
N ALA A 157 3.18 -15.13 4.27
CA ALA A 157 1.79 -15.57 4.31
C ALA A 157 1.61 -17.07 3.95
N GLU A 158 2.62 -17.68 3.33
CA GLU A 158 2.57 -19.09 2.88
C GLU A 158 2.82 -20.07 4.03
N LYS A 159 1.93 -21.06 4.16
CA LYS A 159 2.01 -22.13 5.18
C LYS A 159 3.02 -23.21 4.78
N SER A 160 3.12 -23.51 3.48
CA SER A 160 4.07 -24.50 2.97
C SER A 160 5.48 -23.93 2.88
N ALA A 161 6.42 -24.47 3.67
CA ALA A 161 7.81 -24.05 3.64
C ALA A 161 8.43 -24.19 2.24
N VAL A 162 8.13 -25.29 1.52
CA VAL A 162 8.63 -25.56 0.16
C VAL A 162 8.14 -24.49 -0.82
N LYS A 163 6.83 -24.25 -0.88
CA LYS A 163 6.26 -23.20 -1.76
C LYS A 163 6.79 -21.83 -1.40
N GLY A 164 6.93 -21.57 -0.10
CA GLY A 164 7.48 -20.32 0.40
C GLY A 164 8.91 -20.06 -0.10
N TRP A 165 9.80 -21.04 0.04
CA TRP A 165 11.17 -20.91 -0.45
C TRP A 165 11.26 -20.83 -1.97
N LEU A 166 10.36 -21.53 -2.68
CA LEU A 166 10.23 -21.41 -4.13
C LEU A 166 9.88 -19.99 -4.55
N TRP A 167 8.95 -19.31 -3.86
CA TRP A 167 8.63 -17.90 -4.14
C TRP A 167 9.83 -16.99 -3.95
N ILE A 168 10.61 -17.17 -2.88
CA ILE A 168 11.86 -16.43 -2.66
C ILE A 168 12.83 -16.65 -3.82
N LEU A 169 13.09 -17.92 -4.17
CA LEU A 169 14.01 -18.28 -5.24
C LEU A 169 13.58 -17.63 -6.56
N LEU A 170 12.31 -17.76 -6.95
CA LEU A 170 11.77 -17.16 -8.17
C LEU A 170 11.87 -15.64 -8.17
N GLY A 171 11.62 -14.99 -7.03
CA GLY A 171 11.74 -13.54 -6.89
C GLY A 171 13.17 -13.04 -7.11
N TYR A 172 14.16 -13.71 -6.51
CA TYR A 172 15.57 -13.37 -6.72
C TYR A 172 16.04 -13.70 -8.14
N LEU A 173 15.72 -14.88 -8.66
CA LEU A 173 16.07 -15.26 -10.02
C LEU A 173 15.52 -14.28 -11.05
N PHE A 174 14.25 -13.89 -10.89
CA PHE A 174 13.64 -12.87 -11.74
C PHE A 174 14.38 -11.55 -11.61
N SER A 175 14.56 -11.00 -10.39
CA SER A 175 15.20 -9.70 -10.19
C SER A 175 16.61 -9.64 -10.77
N MET A 176 17.43 -10.64 -10.45
CA MET A 176 18.82 -10.72 -10.91
C MET A 176 18.88 -10.88 -12.42
N SER A 177 18.12 -11.82 -13.00
CA SER A 177 18.14 -12.03 -14.45
C SER A 177 17.61 -10.81 -15.20
N PHE A 178 16.56 -10.18 -14.69
CA PHE A 178 15.99 -8.96 -15.26
C PHE A 178 17.03 -7.83 -15.29
N HIS A 179 17.74 -7.61 -14.18
CA HIS A 179 18.79 -6.62 -14.09
C HIS A 179 20.02 -6.96 -14.97
N MET A 180 20.45 -8.22 -15.00
CA MET A 180 21.55 -8.69 -15.88
C MET A 180 21.22 -8.49 -17.37
N ILE A 181 19.99 -8.81 -17.79
CA ILE A 181 19.52 -8.58 -19.15
C ILE A 181 19.56 -7.09 -19.45
N PHE A 182 19.04 -6.25 -18.56
CA PHE A 182 19.09 -4.80 -18.74
C PHE A 182 20.53 -4.27 -18.93
N ASN A 183 21.44 -4.64 -18.03
CA ASN A 183 22.84 -4.19 -18.12
C ASN A 183 23.50 -4.71 -19.40
N THR A 184 23.18 -5.92 -19.83
CA THR A 184 23.67 -6.46 -21.11
C THR A 184 23.13 -5.66 -22.29
N LEU A 185 21.83 -5.34 -22.32
CA LEU A 185 21.23 -4.54 -23.38
C LEU A 185 21.89 -3.15 -23.48
N VAL A 186 22.05 -2.47 -22.35
CA VAL A 186 22.69 -1.14 -22.32
C VAL A 186 24.17 -1.22 -22.70
N SER A 187 24.88 -2.26 -22.24
CA SER A 187 26.32 -2.43 -22.50
C SER A 187 26.67 -2.77 -23.96
N THR A 188 25.72 -3.31 -24.74
CA THR A 188 25.93 -3.64 -26.16
C THR A 188 25.54 -2.49 -27.09
N GLY A 189 25.18 -1.33 -26.54
CA GLY A 189 24.81 -0.14 -27.32
C GLY A 189 23.40 -0.23 -27.94
N ILE A 190 22.54 -1.12 -27.43
CA ILE A 190 21.13 -1.16 -27.86
C ILE A 190 20.46 0.17 -27.53
N ALA A 191 19.59 0.62 -28.44
CA ALA A 191 18.93 1.93 -28.34
C ALA A 191 18.20 2.11 -27.01
N VAL A 192 18.30 3.32 -26.45
CA VAL A 192 17.62 3.77 -25.22
C VAL A 192 16.14 3.40 -25.21
N VAL A 193 15.48 3.37 -26.37
CA VAL A 193 14.08 2.97 -26.52
C VAL A 193 13.83 1.55 -25.98
N PHE A 194 14.69 0.57 -26.27
CA PHE A 194 14.52 -0.79 -25.76
C PHE A 194 14.77 -0.86 -24.25
N ALA A 195 15.74 -0.10 -23.74
CA ALA A 195 16.02 -0.01 -22.31
C ALA A 195 14.81 0.55 -21.54
N VAL A 196 14.14 1.56 -22.09
CA VAL A 196 12.91 2.14 -21.53
C VAL A 196 11.74 1.17 -21.61
N ILE A 197 11.54 0.50 -22.75
CA ILE A 197 10.49 -0.52 -22.90
C ILE A 197 10.69 -1.64 -21.88
N PHE A 198 11.92 -2.12 -21.74
CA PHE A 198 12.27 -3.17 -20.79
C PHE A 198 12.07 -2.72 -19.33
N GLY A 199 12.43 -1.47 -18.98
CA GLY A 199 12.05 -0.88 -17.68
C GLY A 199 10.54 -0.86 -17.45
N GLY A 200 9.78 -0.46 -18.47
CA GLY A 200 8.32 -0.41 -18.44
C GLY A 200 7.65 -1.78 -18.26
N THR A 201 8.22 -2.86 -18.81
CA THR A 201 7.69 -4.22 -18.59
C THR A 201 7.83 -4.63 -17.13
N GLY A 202 8.97 -4.33 -16.48
CA GLY A 202 9.18 -4.59 -15.05
C GLY A 202 8.15 -3.89 -14.15
N VAL A 203 7.90 -2.60 -14.42
CA VAL A 203 6.87 -1.83 -13.68
C VAL A 203 5.47 -2.41 -13.91
N SER A 204 5.16 -2.79 -15.14
CA SER A 204 3.87 -3.41 -15.47
C SER A 204 3.68 -4.72 -14.72
N LEU A 205 4.72 -5.56 -14.62
CA LEU A 205 4.69 -6.80 -13.86
C LEU A 205 4.49 -6.57 -12.36
N ILE A 206 5.19 -5.60 -11.77
CA ILE A 206 4.95 -5.19 -10.38
C ILE A 206 3.52 -4.73 -10.19
N TYR A 207 3.01 -3.88 -11.07
CA TYR A 207 1.65 -3.36 -10.97
C TYR A 207 0.62 -4.49 -10.96
N LEU A 208 0.80 -5.49 -11.83
CA LEU A 208 -0.04 -6.69 -11.86
C LEU A 208 0.10 -7.52 -10.58
N ALA A 209 1.32 -7.67 -10.05
CA ALA A 209 1.57 -8.37 -8.79
C ALA A 209 0.91 -7.67 -7.59
N ILE A 210 1.02 -6.34 -7.50
CA ILE A 210 0.34 -5.50 -6.50
C ILE A 210 -1.18 -5.66 -6.61
N ARG A 211 -1.73 -5.54 -7.82
CA ARG A 211 -3.18 -5.67 -8.06
C ARG A 211 -3.69 -7.06 -7.66
N ARG A 212 -2.96 -8.12 -8.02
CA ARG A 212 -3.30 -9.49 -7.63
C ARG A 212 -3.20 -9.68 -6.11
N GLY A 213 -2.13 -9.17 -5.49
CA GLY A 213 -1.93 -9.21 -4.04
C GLY A 213 -3.05 -8.50 -3.27
N LEU A 214 -3.46 -7.31 -3.75
CA LEU A 214 -4.60 -6.56 -3.20
C LEU A 214 -5.90 -7.34 -3.28
N ASN A 215 -6.20 -7.96 -4.42
CA ASN A 215 -7.43 -8.74 -4.58
C ASN A 215 -7.50 -9.93 -3.62
N ILE A 216 -6.39 -10.69 -3.50
CA ILE A 216 -6.27 -11.79 -2.54
C ILE A 216 -6.43 -11.27 -1.11
N GLN A 217 -5.89 -10.08 -0.82
CA GLN A 217 -5.97 -9.49 0.51
C GLN A 217 -7.40 -9.05 0.86
N LYS A 218 -8.13 -8.45 -0.07
CA LYS A 218 -9.54 -8.04 0.10
C LYS A 218 -10.43 -9.22 0.43
N GLU A 219 -10.34 -10.30 -0.36
CA GLU A 219 -11.13 -11.52 -0.15
C GLU A 219 -10.92 -12.08 1.26
N PHE A 220 -9.66 -12.13 1.69
CA PHE A 220 -9.33 -12.62 3.02
C PHE A 220 -9.81 -11.69 4.16
N ILE A 221 -9.62 -10.37 4.00
CA ILE A 221 -10.14 -9.39 4.99
C ILE A 221 -11.64 -9.57 5.14
N SER A 222 -12.35 -9.80 4.02
CA SER A 222 -13.80 -10.01 4.02
C SER A 222 -14.21 -11.25 4.80
N GLU A 223 -13.46 -12.35 4.67
CA GLU A 223 -13.68 -13.59 5.43
C GLU A 223 -13.46 -13.35 6.92
N LYS A 224 -12.30 -12.84 7.32
CA LYS A 224 -11.95 -12.68 8.75
C LYS A 224 -12.72 -11.62 9.48
N LEU A 225 -12.99 -10.48 8.85
CA LEU A 225 -13.84 -9.47 9.48
C LEU A 225 -15.30 -9.92 9.55
N GLY A 226 -15.75 -10.77 8.62
CA GLY A 226 -17.09 -11.38 8.68
C GLY A 226 -17.28 -12.34 9.85
N GLU A 227 -16.21 -13.00 10.32
CA GLU A 227 -16.22 -13.86 11.51
C GLU A 227 -16.23 -13.06 12.83
N LEU A 228 -15.78 -11.80 12.80
CA LEU A 228 -15.71 -10.94 13.99
C LEU A 228 -17.04 -10.25 14.26
N ASN A 229 -17.68 -10.57 15.40
CA ASN A 229 -18.95 -9.94 15.86
C ASN A 229 -18.91 -8.41 16.03
N ARG A 230 -17.76 -7.75 15.85
CA ARG A 230 -17.55 -6.30 16.03
C ARG A 230 -17.58 -5.48 14.74
N VAL A 231 -17.67 -6.13 13.58
CA VAL A 231 -17.67 -5.48 12.25
C VAL A 231 -18.94 -5.84 11.50
N THR A 232 -19.61 -4.85 10.91
CA THR A 232 -20.86 -5.10 10.17
C THR A 232 -20.59 -5.61 8.75
N LYS A 233 -21.53 -6.35 8.15
CA LYS A 233 -21.43 -6.79 6.74
C LYS A 233 -21.22 -5.61 5.77
N ASN A 234 -21.80 -4.45 6.07
CA ASN A 234 -21.65 -3.25 5.26
C ASN A 234 -20.25 -2.62 5.42
N GLU A 235 -19.69 -2.59 6.63
CA GLU A 235 -18.29 -2.22 6.88
C GLU A 235 -17.33 -3.12 6.06
N VAL A 236 -17.58 -4.43 6.04
CA VAL A 236 -16.82 -5.38 5.21
C VAL A 236 -16.98 -5.08 3.71
N LYS A 237 -18.20 -4.83 3.22
CA LYS A 237 -18.48 -4.48 1.82
C LYS A 237 -17.75 -3.20 1.39
N ALA A 238 -17.64 -2.22 2.29
CA ALA A 238 -16.91 -0.97 2.06
C ALA A 238 -15.42 -1.23 1.82
N LEU A 239 -14.80 -2.12 2.59
CA LEU A 239 -13.40 -2.48 2.47
C LEU A 239 -13.08 -3.22 1.17
N ASN A 240 -14.01 -4.04 0.67
CA ASN A 240 -13.87 -4.65 -0.66
C ASN A 240 -13.86 -3.60 -1.79
N ARG A 241 -14.56 -2.48 -1.59
CA ARG A 241 -14.63 -1.33 -2.50
C ARG A 241 -13.74 -0.16 -2.06
N ILE A 242 -12.64 -0.43 -1.36
CA ILE A 242 -11.79 0.62 -0.78
C ILE A 242 -11.21 1.60 -1.81
N GLU A 243 -11.03 1.17 -3.07
CA GLU A 243 -10.61 2.02 -4.20
C GLU A 243 -11.62 3.14 -4.47
N GLU A 244 -12.90 2.87 -4.23
CA GLU A 244 -14.01 3.79 -4.41
C GLU A 244 -14.42 4.45 -3.09
N LEU A 245 -13.64 4.29 -2.00
CA LEU A 245 -14.07 4.72 -0.68
C LEU A 245 -14.36 6.22 -0.61
N ASN A 246 -13.56 7.07 -1.28
CA ASN A 246 -13.85 8.50 -1.36
C ASN A 246 -15.21 8.78 -2.04
N LYS A 247 -15.59 7.98 -3.05
CA LYS A 247 -16.90 8.08 -3.73
C LYS A 247 -18.02 7.55 -2.83
N LEU A 248 -17.78 6.46 -2.10
CA LEU A 248 -18.72 5.90 -1.12
C LEU A 248 -18.99 6.85 0.04
N LEU A 249 -17.97 7.59 0.48
CA LEU A 249 -18.05 8.54 1.58
C LEU A 249 -18.51 9.93 1.14
N LYS A 250 -18.59 10.25 -0.17
CA LYS A 250 -19.04 11.56 -0.65
C LYS A 250 -20.39 12.01 -0.06
N PRO A 251 -21.43 11.17 0.01
CA PRO A 251 -22.68 11.54 0.65
C PRO A 251 -22.52 11.81 2.16
N LEU A 252 -21.64 11.06 2.83
CA LEU A 252 -21.30 11.26 4.24
C LEU A 252 -20.58 12.61 4.43
N THR A 253 -19.66 12.97 3.53
CA THR A 253 -18.98 14.27 3.52
C THR A 253 -19.96 15.42 3.40
N LEU A 254 -20.96 15.30 2.52
CA LEU A 254 -21.99 16.32 2.33
C LEU A 254 -22.87 16.51 3.58
N GLN A 255 -23.17 15.45 4.31
CA GLN A 255 -24.05 15.50 5.48
C GLN A 255 -23.30 15.84 6.79
N PHE A 256 -22.10 15.30 6.98
CA PHE A 256 -21.37 15.31 8.26
C PHE A 256 -20.05 16.08 8.22
N GLY A 257 -19.67 16.62 7.06
CA GLY A 257 -18.41 17.34 6.86
C GLY A 257 -17.22 16.43 6.55
N GLU A 258 -16.14 17.04 6.05
CA GLU A 258 -14.91 16.33 5.68
C GLU A 258 -14.22 15.68 6.88
N GLU A 259 -14.26 16.32 8.06
CA GLU A 259 -13.61 15.81 9.26
C GLU A 259 -14.15 14.43 9.68
N LYS A 260 -15.48 14.29 9.77
CA LYS A 260 -16.13 13.03 10.15
C LYS A 260 -15.95 11.96 9.08
N ALA A 261 -16.03 12.34 7.80
CA ALA A 261 -15.77 11.41 6.70
C ALA A 261 -14.32 10.91 6.71
N GLY A 262 -13.36 11.78 7.02
CA GLY A 262 -11.96 11.43 7.26
C GLY A 262 -11.80 10.42 8.39
N LYS A 263 -12.41 10.67 9.56
CA LYS A 263 -12.39 9.75 10.70
C LYS A 263 -12.98 8.38 10.38
N VAL A 264 -14.09 8.33 9.62
CA VAL A 264 -14.69 7.07 9.15
C VAL A 264 -13.73 6.32 8.22
N LYS A 265 -13.07 7.02 7.29
CA LYS A 265 -12.05 6.41 6.42
C LYS A 265 -10.92 5.79 7.24
N THR A 266 -10.37 6.53 8.20
CA THR A 266 -9.32 6.03 9.09
C THR A 266 -9.79 4.84 9.91
N MET A 267 -11.01 4.86 10.44
CA MET A 267 -11.59 3.73 11.17
C MET A 267 -11.67 2.47 10.29
N LEU A 268 -12.14 2.60 9.05
CA LEU A 268 -12.21 1.48 8.09
C LEU A 268 -10.80 0.95 7.76
N SER A 269 -9.82 1.82 7.52
CA SER A 269 -8.42 1.42 7.35
C SER A 269 -7.87 0.62 8.54
N LYS A 270 -8.17 1.06 9.77
CA LYS A 270 -7.79 0.34 11.01
C LYS A 270 -8.47 -1.02 11.12
N GLN A 271 -9.75 -1.13 10.72
CA GLN A 271 -10.44 -2.43 10.64
C GLN A 271 -9.77 -3.38 9.66
N ALA A 272 -9.38 -2.90 8.48
CA ALA A 272 -8.63 -3.70 7.51
C ALA A 272 -7.28 -4.14 8.09
N GLU A 273 -6.56 -3.24 8.76
CA GLU A 273 -5.28 -3.54 9.42
C GLU A 273 -5.42 -4.65 10.47
N ILE A 274 -6.48 -4.61 11.29
CA ILE A 274 -6.80 -5.67 12.26
C ILE A 274 -7.02 -7.01 11.53
N GLY A 275 -7.85 -7.04 10.49
CA GLY A 275 -8.10 -8.25 9.70
C GLY A 275 -6.83 -8.86 9.09
N ILE A 276 -5.93 -8.00 8.59
CA ILE A 276 -4.62 -8.41 8.07
C ILE A 276 -3.74 -9.00 9.17
N LYS A 277 -3.62 -8.33 10.33
CA LYS A 277 -2.75 -8.80 11.41
C LYS A 277 -3.24 -10.09 12.05
N THR A 278 -4.56 -10.25 12.19
CA THR A 278 -5.17 -11.51 12.65
C THR A 278 -4.80 -12.67 11.73
N LYS A 279 -4.81 -12.48 10.40
CA LYS A 279 -4.30 -13.50 9.44
C LYS A 279 -2.87 -13.95 9.76
N LEU A 280 -2.01 -12.95 9.93
CA LEU A 280 -0.59 -13.19 10.07
C LEU A 280 -0.27 -13.83 11.42
N LEU A 281 -1.12 -13.64 12.42
CA LEU A 281 -1.00 -14.32 13.71
C LEU A 281 -1.14 -15.84 13.53
N ASP A 282 -2.07 -16.30 12.70
CA ASP A 282 -2.29 -17.72 12.40
C ASP A 282 -1.11 -18.38 11.67
N THR A 283 -0.36 -17.62 10.86
CA THR A 283 0.77 -18.13 10.07
C THR A 283 2.14 -17.88 10.71
N THR A 284 2.20 -17.13 11.81
CA THR A 284 3.46 -16.78 12.48
C THR A 284 3.91 -17.90 13.41
N PRO A 285 5.12 -18.48 13.25
CA PRO A 285 5.59 -19.56 14.12
C PRO A 285 6.21 -19.06 15.45
N ASN A 286 6.69 -17.82 15.50
CA ASN A 286 7.43 -17.29 16.65
C ASN A 286 6.50 -16.66 17.70
N GLU A 287 6.50 -17.20 18.92
CA GLU A 287 5.65 -16.74 20.03
C GLU A 287 5.93 -15.30 20.48
N SER A 288 7.19 -14.85 20.47
CA SER A 288 7.50 -13.45 20.79
C SER A 288 6.87 -12.50 19.77
N ARG A 289 6.90 -12.86 18.49
CA ARG A 289 6.27 -12.07 17.42
C ARG A 289 4.75 -12.11 17.54
N LYS A 290 4.14 -13.27 17.86
CA LYS A 290 2.69 -13.34 18.11
C LYS A 290 2.26 -12.39 19.23
N ARG A 291 3.01 -12.34 20.34
CA ARG A 291 2.74 -11.41 21.45
C ARG A 291 2.85 -9.95 21.04
N GLU A 292 3.83 -9.60 20.22
CA GLU A 292 3.97 -8.24 19.68
C GLU A 292 2.81 -7.89 18.73
N MET A 293 2.43 -8.81 17.83
CA MET A 293 1.28 -8.61 16.94
C MET A 293 -0.04 -8.50 17.71
N GLY A 294 -0.23 -9.30 18.77
CA GLY A 294 -1.37 -9.19 19.67
C GLY A 294 -1.48 -7.82 20.31
N ARG A 295 -0.38 -7.29 20.88
CA ARG A 295 -0.34 -5.92 21.41
C ARG A 295 -0.70 -4.86 20.37
N ILE A 296 -0.26 -5.03 19.12
CA ILE A 296 -0.61 -4.12 18.03
C ILE A 296 -2.11 -4.22 17.72
N ILE A 297 -2.68 -5.44 17.63
CA ILE A 297 -4.12 -5.64 17.41
C ILE A 297 -4.94 -4.98 18.54
N ASP A 298 -4.52 -5.11 19.80
CA ASP A 298 -5.18 -4.49 20.94
C ASP A 298 -5.15 -2.95 20.85
N SER A 299 -4.00 -2.37 20.48
CA SER A 299 -3.86 -0.92 20.23
C SER A 299 -4.78 -0.46 19.12
N LEU A 300 -4.83 -1.19 18.00
CA LEU A 300 -5.70 -0.87 16.87
C LEU A 300 -7.18 -0.93 17.25
N HIS A 301 -7.57 -1.89 18.09
CA HIS A 301 -8.93 -1.93 18.63
C HIS A 301 -9.25 -0.71 19.50
N ALA A 302 -8.33 -0.30 20.38
CA ALA A 302 -8.53 0.89 21.23
C ALA A 302 -8.64 2.19 20.40
N GLU A 303 -7.77 2.36 19.40
CA GLU A 303 -7.82 3.48 18.44
C GLU A 303 -9.14 3.49 17.66
N MET A 304 -9.59 2.32 17.19
CA MET A 304 -10.85 2.18 16.46
C MET A 304 -12.06 2.56 17.32
N GLU A 305 -12.10 2.15 18.59
CA GLU A 305 -13.19 2.55 19.50
C GLU A 305 -13.16 4.05 19.82
N THR A 306 -11.97 4.63 19.95
CA THR A 306 -11.81 6.09 20.10
C THR A 306 -12.38 6.83 18.89
N LEU A 307 -12.03 6.38 17.67
CA LEU A 307 -12.59 6.94 16.43
C LEU A 307 -14.12 6.79 16.37
N ARG A 308 -14.67 5.63 16.77
CA ARG A 308 -16.12 5.41 16.82
C ARG A 308 -16.82 6.41 17.74
N ASN A 309 -16.23 6.70 18.89
CA ASN A 309 -16.73 7.70 19.84
C ASN A 309 -16.69 9.12 19.26
N GLU A 310 -15.58 9.50 18.62
CA GLU A 310 -15.42 10.82 18.00
C GLU A 310 -16.35 11.04 16.79
N ILE A 311 -16.59 10.00 15.98
CA ILE A 311 -17.53 10.04 14.86
C ILE A 311 -18.95 10.27 15.38
N GLY A 312 -19.28 9.62 16.50
CA GLY A 312 -20.55 9.70 17.20
C GLY A 312 -21.59 8.69 16.68
N PRO A 313 -22.58 8.34 17.53
CA PRO A 313 -23.51 7.24 17.26
C PRO A 313 -24.39 7.48 16.03
N TYR A 314 -24.80 8.73 15.80
CA TYR A 314 -25.64 9.09 14.66
C TYR A 314 -24.92 8.87 13.32
N CYS A 315 -23.71 9.42 13.16
CA CYS A 315 -22.92 9.21 11.95
C CYS A 315 -22.58 7.72 11.75
N MET A 316 -22.25 6.99 12.83
CA MET A 316 -22.00 5.55 12.78
C MET A 316 -23.21 4.72 12.36
N LEU A 317 -24.43 5.13 12.73
CA LEU A 317 -25.68 4.53 12.25
C LEU A 317 -25.80 4.66 10.72
N PHE A 318 -25.56 5.85 10.19
CA PHE A 318 -25.57 6.10 8.75
C PHE A 318 -24.50 5.30 8.00
N VAL A 319 -23.28 5.26 8.54
CA VAL A 319 -22.18 4.44 7.99
C VAL A 319 -22.60 2.97 7.93
N ARG A 320 -23.10 2.42 9.05
CA ARG A 320 -23.44 0.99 9.14
C ARG A 320 -24.69 0.59 8.37
N GLN A 321 -25.67 1.47 8.20
CA GLN A 321 -26.96 1.12 7.60
C GLN A 321 -27.17 1.65 6.19
N VAL A 322 -26.71 2.86 5.89
CA VAL A 322 -27.14 3.64 4.72
C VAL A 322 -26.03 3.76 3.67
N TYR A 323 -24.85 4.20 4.08
CA TYR A 323 -23.81 4.59 3.12
C TYR A 323 -22.97 3.42 2.64
N LEU A 324 -22.75 2.42 3.49
CA LEU A 324 -21.96 1.25 3.14
C LEU A 324 -22.79 0.10 2.55
N SER A 325 -24.13 0.16 2.65
CA SER A 325 -25.03 -0.82 2.03
C SER A 325 -25.15 -0.60 0.52
N GLN A 326 -25.14 0.66 0.05
CA GLN A 326 -25.45 1.06 -1.32
C GLN A 326 -26.56 0.22 -1.96
N ASP A 327 -27.65 0.01 -1.22
CA ASP A 327 -28.97 0.07 -1.85
C ASP A 327 -29.41 1.52 -1.71
N MET A 328 -29.39 2.27 -2.81
CA MET A 328 -30.00 3.62 -2.86
C MET A 328 -31.49 3.61 -2.51
N ASN A 329 -32.07 2.43 -2.32
CA ASN A 329 -33.44 2.21 -1.89
C ASN A 329 -33.66 2.32 -0.38
N LEU A 330 -32.66 2.53 0.47
CA LEU A 330 -32.93 2.67 1.91
C LEU A 330 -33.62 4.01 2.25
N TRP A 331 -33.25 5.10 1.59
CA TRP A 331 -34.00 6.36 1.72
C TRP A 331 -35.38 6.25 1.09
N GLY A 332 -35.50 5.51 -0.02
CA GLY A 332 -36.79 5.16 -0.61
C GLY A 332 -37.65 4.31 0.33
N SER A 333 -37.06 3.36 1.07
CA SER A 333 -37.78 2.45 1.97
C SER A 333 -38.04 3.06 3.35
N ILE A 334 -37.18 3.95 3.84
CA ILE A 334 -37.45 4.78 5.03
C ILE A 334 -38.54 5.78 4.69
N ASN A 335 -38.45 6.50 3.56
CA ASN A 335 -39.54 7.38 3.11
C ASN A 335 -40.82 6.59 2.79
N ALA A 336 -40.73 5.38 2.24
CA ALA A 336 -41.90 4.53 2.00
C ALA A 336 -42.49 3.98 3.29
N ARG A 337 -41.70 3.64 4.30
CA ARG A 337 -42.20 3.21 5.63
C ARG A 337 -42.75 4.37 6.44
N VAL A 338 -42.14 5.55 6.35
CA VAL A 338 -42.67 6.79 6.92
C VAL A 338 -43.96 7.18 6.19
N ALA A 339 -43.98 7.06 4.86
CA ALA A 339 -45.17 7.28 4.04
C ALA A 339 -46.27 6.27 4.37
N GLU A 340 -46.00 4.96 4.44
CA GLU A 340 -46.95 3.91 4.87
C GLU A 340 -47.46 4.15 6.29
N SER A 341 -46.57 4.58 7.20
CA SER A 341 -46.98 4.96 8.56
C SER A 341 -47.82 6.23 8.61
N SER A 342 -47.75 7.07 7.56
CA SER A 342 -48.52 8.31 7.42
C SER A 342 -49.78 8.16 6.57
N THR A 343 -49.86 7.17 5.67
CA THR A 343 -51.00 6.95 4.76
C THR A 343 -52.04 6.00 5.34
N GLY A 344 -51.76 5.39 6.50
CA GLY A 344 -52.70 4.53 7.22
C GLY A 344 -53.60 5.23 8.26
N GLN A 345 -53.36 6.49 8.61
CA GLN A 345 -54.20 7.22 9.57
C GLN A 345 -54.74 8.51 8.97
N LYS A 346 -55.93 8.39 8.35
CA LYS A 346 -56.91 9.48 8.40
C LYS A 346 -57.26 9.72 9.88
N GLY A 347 -56.55 10.66 10.50
CA GLY A 347 -56.82 11.18 11.85
C GLY A 347 -56.28 10.32 12.99
N GLY A 348 -55.29 10.83 13.73
CA GLY A 348 -54.93 10.30 15.05
C GLY A 348 -53.51 9.76 15.21
N GLY A 349 -52.52 10.40 14.57
CA GLY A 349 -51.10 10.07 14.75
C GLY A 349 -50.60 10.33 16.18
N LEU A 350 -49.48 9.70 16.56
CA LEU A 350 -48.79 9.89 17.85
C LEU A 350 -48.51 11.36 18.16
N TRP A 351 -48.21 12.17 17.13
CA TRP A 351 -47.98 13.61 17.25
C TRP A 351 -49.27 14.41 17.44
N ASP A 352 -50.38 14.02 16.82
CA ASP A 352 -51.71 14.62 17.08
C ASP A 352 -52.18 14.32 18.51
N ARG A 353 -51.91 13.11 19.02
CA ARG A 353 -52.24 12.72 20.40
C ARG A 353 -51.35 13.40 21.45
N ALA A 354 -50.09 13.69 21.10
CA ALA A 354 -49.21 14.47 21.96
C ALA A 354 -49.61 15.94 21.98
N ALA A 355 -49.95 16.52 20.82
CA ALA A 355 -50.45 17.89 20.71
C ALA A 355 -51.79 18.07 21.44
N SER A 356 -52.73 17.13 21.30
CA SER A 356 -54.03 17.20 21.99
C SER A 356 -53.93 17.03 23.51
N ARG A 357 -52.99 16.20 24.00
CA ARG A 357 -52.70 16.08 25.45
C ARG A 357 -52.06 17.33 26.04
N VAL A 358 -51.20 18.02 25.29
CA VAL A 358 -50.61 19.31 25.72
C VAL A 358 -51.65 20.43 25.68
N GLN A 359 -52.65 20.34 24.80
CA GLN A 359 -53.74 21.31 24.73
C GLN A 359 -54.78 21.08 25.83
N SER A 360 -55.09 19.84 26.20
CA SER A 360 -56.00 19.52 27.30
C SER A 360 -55.40 19.78 28.68
N SER A 361 -54.08 19.62 28.86
CA SER A 361 -53.43 19.97 30.15
C SER A 361 -53.38 21.48 30.40
N LYS A 362 -53.43 22.31 29.35
CA LYS A 362 -53.46 23.77 29.49
C LYS A 362 -54.85 24.32 29.81
N SER A 363 -55.92 23.60 29.47
CA SER A 363 -57.29 24.02 29.79
C SER A 363 -57.74 23.63 31.21
N GLU A 364 -57.02 22.72 31.89
CA GLU A 364 -57.30 22.34 33.29
C GLU A 364 -56.51 23.18 34.31
N GLU A 365 -55.59 24.05 33.89
CA GLU A 365 -54.87 24.99 34.78
C GLU A 365 -55.49 26.39 34.83
N ASP A 366 -56.50 26.68 33.99
CA ASP A 366 -57.17 28.00 33.86
C ASP A 366 -58.66 28.00 34.29
N GLU A 367 -59.14 26.94 34.96
CA GLU A 367 -60.38 26.91 35.78
C GLU A 367 -60.04 26.66 37.26
#